data_AF-A0A8S2Z0G3-F1
#
_entry.id   AF-A0A8S2Z0G3-F1
#
_cell.length_a   1.000
_cell.length_b   1.000
_cell.length_c   1.000
_cell.angle_alpha   90.00
_cell.angle_beta   90.00
_cell.angle_gamma   90.00
#
_symmetry.space_group_name_H-M   'P 1'
#
loop_
_entity.id
_entity.type
_entity.pdbx_description
1 polymer ?
#
loop_
_entity_poly.entity_id
_entity_poly.type
_entity_poly.pdbx_seq_one_letter_code
_entity_poly.pdbx_strand_id
1 'polypeptide(L)' 'MGATVTHLVLLGDSTIDNKFYVGKGNLPIIDQLKIKAQERGWNATSVAVDGHSISHISSQLT' A
#
# COMPACT_ATOMS: atom_id res chain seq x y z
N MET A 1 -4.88 -29.37 -3.00
CA MET A 1 -3.94 -28.29 -3.36
C MET A 1 -4.34 -27.06 -2.55
N GLY A 2 -3.46 -26.51 -1.73
CA GLY A 2 -3.78 -25.31 -0.93
C GLY A 2 -3.98 -24.11 -1.83
N ALA A 3 -5.02 -23.30 -1.59
CA ALA A 3 -5.21 -22.06 -2.32
C ALA A 3 -4.04 -21.11 -2.04
N THR A 4 -3.38 -20.61 -3.09
CA THR A 4 -2.37 -19.56 -2.95
C THR A 4 -3.06 -18.25 -2.63
N VAL A 5 -2.78 -17.69 -1.45
CA VAL A 5 -3.25 -16.35 -1.07
C VAL A 5 -2.27 -15.33 -1.64
N THR A 6 -2.75 -14.47 -2.53
CA THR A 6 -1.95 -13.36 -3.08
C THR A 6 -1.91 -12.20 -2.08
N HIS A 7 -0.74 -11.60 -1.90
CA HIS A 7 -0.55 -10.42 -1.06
C HIS A 7 0.16 -9.32 -1.86
N LEU A 8 -0.45 -8.15 -1.96
CA LEU A 8 0.19 -6.94 -2.50
C LEU A 8 0.94 -6.19 -1.39
N VAL A 9 2.22 -5.91 -1.63
CA VAL A 9 3.00 -5.01 -0.79
C VAL A 9 3.35 -3.77 -1.61
N LEU A 10 2.97 -2.59 -1.09
CA LEU A 10 3.24 -1.30 -1.72
C LEU A 10 4.43 -0.64 -1.04
N LEU A 11 5.46 -0.38 -1.82
CA LEU A 11 6.66 0.36 -1.43
C LEU A 11 6.68 1.69 -2.18
N GLY A 12 7.20 2.73 -1.55
CA GLY A 12 7.33 4.03 -2.19
C GLY A 12 7.40 5.17 -1.21
N ASP A 13 6.77 6.27 -1.59
CA ASP A 13 6.87 7.58 -0.95
C ASP A 13 5.47 8.15 -0.61
N SER A 14 5.39 9.48 -0.48
CA SER A 14 4.18 10.26 -0.21
C SER A 14 3.05 10.04 -1.20
N THR A 15 3.36 9.59 -2.41
CA THR A 15 2.35 9.22 -3.41
C THR A 15 1.49 8.07 -2.89
N ILE A 16 2.10 7.08 -2.22
CA ILE A 16 1.39 5.93 -1.63
C ILE A 16 1.01 6.20 -0.18
N ASP A 17 1.92 6.77 0.62
CA ASP A 17 1.67 7.21 2.00
C ASP A 17 0.96 8.58 2.01
N ASN A 18 -0.23 8.61 1.41
CA ASN A 18 -0.88 9.85 1.05
C ASN A 18 -2.01 10.29 2.00
N LYS A 19 -2.14 9.65 3.17
CA LYS A 19 -3.30 9.82 4.07
C LYS A 19 -3.50 11.28 4.51
N PHE A 20 -2.41 12.03 4.69
CA PHE A 20 -2.47 13.44 5.08
C PHE A 20 -2.81 14.39 3.92
N TYR A 21 -2.69 13.93 2.68
CA TYR A 21 -2.90 14.73 1.47
C TYR A 21 -4.27 14.50 0.84
N VAL A 22 -5.02 13.49 1.29
CA VAL A 22 -6.39 13.27 0.81
C VAL A 22 -7.38 14.17 1.53
N GLY A 23 -8.16 14.92 0.74
CA GLY A 23 -9.22 15.78 1.25
C GLY A 23 -10.31 14.97 1.97
N LYS A 24 -11.02 15.62 2.90
CA LYS A 24 -12.08 15.00 3.70
C LYS A 24 -13.10 14.25 2.82
N GLY A 25 -13.41 13.01 3.19
CA GLY A 25 -14.35 12.14 2.47
C GLY A 25 -13.72 11.30 1.36
N ASN A 26 -12.44 11.51 1.03
CA ASN A 26 -11.71 10.67 0.08
C ASN A 26 -10.90 9.62 0.81
N LEU A 27 -10.72 8.47 0.16
CA LEU A 27 -9.92 7.37 0.69
C LEU A 27 -8.44 7.53 0.27
N PRO A 28 -7.48 7.33 1.20
CA PRO A 28 -6.07 7.11 0.86
C PRO A 28 -5.90 5.94 -0.11
N ILE A 29 -4.78 5.91 -0.85
CA ILE A 29 -4.53 4.87 -1.86
C ILE A 29 -4.57 3.46 -1.27
N ILE A 30 -3.97 3.26 -0.10
CA ILE A 30 -3.94 1.95 0.57
C ILE A 30 -5.34 1.43 0.89
N ASP A 31 -6.27 2.31 1.27
CA ASP A 31 -7.64 1.90 1.61
C ASP A 31 -8.45 1.56 0.36
N GLN A 32 -8.26 2.32 -0.73
CA GLN A 32 -8.84 1.97 -2.03
C GLN A 32 -8.32 0.60 -2.54
N LEU A 33 -7.03 0.35 -2.39
CA LEU A 33 -6.42 -0.91 -2.81
C LEU A 33 -6.84 -2.09 -1.95
N LYS A 34 -7.00 -1.91 -0.63
CA LYS A 34 -7.51 -2.97 0.26
C LYS A 34 -8.91 -3.42 -0.16
N ILE A 35 -9.80 -2.49 -0.49
CA ILE A 35 -11.15 -2.82 -0.99
C ILE A 35 -11.04 -3.69 -2.26
N LYS A 36 -10.26 -3.23 -3.25
CA LYS A 36 -10.07 -3.97 -4.53
C LYS A 36 -9.35 -5.30 -4.37
N ALA A 37 -8.41 -5.40 -3.43
CA ALA A 37 -7.69 -6.62 -3.12
C ALA A 37 -8.64 -7.64 -2.46
N GLN A 38 -9.47 -7.20 -1.52
CA GLN A 38 -10.43 -8.06 -0.85
C GLN A 38 -11.48 -8.64 -1.81
N GLU A 39 -11.94 -7.88 -2.81
CA GLU A 39 -12.80 -8.38 -3.90
C GLU A 39 -12.19 -9.57 -4.67
N ARG A 40 -10.86 -9.72 -4.62
CA ARG A 40 -10.11 -10.81 -5.26
C ARG A 40 -9.64 -11.88 -4.26
N GLY A 41 -9.99 -11.76 -2.98
CA GLY A 41 -9.47 -12.62 -1.91
C GLY A 41 -7.98 -12.40 -1.62
N TRP A 42 -7.46 -11.21 -1.91
CA TRP A 42 -6.06 -10.84 -1.70
C TRP A 42 -5.89 -9.99 -0.44
N ASN A 43 -4.68 -10.00 0.11
CA ASN A 43 -4.26 -9.05 1.14
C ASN A 43 -3.50 -7.87 0.53
N ALA A 44 -3.50 -6.72 1.21
CA ALA A 44 -2.72 -5.56 0.81
C ALA A 44 -2.13 -4.82 2.02
N THR A 45 -0.83 -4.52 1.94
CA THR A 45 -0.08 -3.75 2.94
C THR A 45 0.68 -2.63 2.25
N SER A 46 0.73 -1.44 2.86
CA SER A 46 1.67 -0.38 2.48
C SER A 46 2.78 -0.31 3.51
N VAL A 47 4.01 -0.24 3.03
CA VAL A 47 5.23 0.09 3.78
C VAL A 47 5.91 1.35 3.23
N ALA A 48 5.23 2.05 2.31
CA ALA A 48 5.65 3.36 1.81
C ALA A 48 5.69 4.39 2.95
N VAL A 49 6.59 5.36 2.83
CA VAL A 49 6.81 6.40 3.84
C VAL A 49 6.98 7.74 3.15
N ASP A 50 6.26 8.76 3.62
CA ASP A 50 6.43 10.14 3.14
C ASP A 50 7.90 10.60 3.18
N GLY A 51 8.35 11.27 2.13
CA GLY A 51 9.72 11.76 1.98
C GLY A 51 10.77 10.73 1.55
N HIS A 52 10.42 9.44 1.44
CA HIS A 52 11.34 8.43 0.93
C HIS A 52 11.62 8.60 -0.58
N SER A 53 12.76 8.05 -0.99
CA SER A 53 13.22 8.01 -2.38
C SER A 53 13.73 6.61 -2.70
N ILE A 54 14.22 6.37 -3.93
CA ILE A 54 14.72 5.05 -4.36
C ILE A 54 15.78 4.48 -3.40
N SER A 55 16.66 5.32 -2.85
CA SER A 55 17.70 4.87 -1.90
C SER A 55 17.15 4.30 -0.59
N HIS A 56 15.88 4.57 -0.28
CA HIS A 56 15.20 4.14 0.94
C HIS A 56 14.32 2.89 0.74
N ILE A 57 14.27 2.33 -0.48
CA ILE A 57 13.44 1.14 -0.75
C ILE A 57 13.94 -0.07 0.05
N SER A 58 15.24 -0.22 0.25
CA SER A 58 15.80 -1.34 1.01
C SER A 58 15.29 -1.39 2.46
N SER A 59 15.12 -0.25 3.12
CA SER A 59 14.60 -0.20 4.50
C SER A 59 13.10 -0.47 4.61
N GLN A 60 12.38 -0.55 3.49
CA GLN A 60 10.96 -0.92 3.46
C GLN A 60 10.75 -2.44 3.28
N LEU A 61 11.82 -3.19 3.03
CA LEU A 61 11.81 -4.65 2.80
C LEU A 61 12.17 -5.48 4.03
N THR A 62 12.48 -4.81 5.15
CA THR A 62 12.90 -5.41 6.43
C THR A 62 11.83 -5.22 7.48
#